data_AF-A0A6P1QVF1-F1
#
_entry.id   AF-A0A6P1QVF1-F1
#
_cell.length_a   1.000
_cell.length_b   1.000
_cell.length_c   1.000
_cell.angle_alpha   90.00
_cell.angle_beta   90.00
_cell.angle_gamma   90.00
#
_symmetry.space_group_name_H-M   'P 1'
#
loop_
_entity.id
_entity.type
_entity.pdbx_description
1 polymer ?
#
loop_
_entity_poly.entity_id
_entity_poly.type
_entity_poly.pdbx_seq_one_letter_code
_entity_poly.pdbx_strand_id
1 'polypeptide(L)'
;MAYITISTFNQLTGNINIPKEYWEKITLEEFLDYLYNNELLYPIFNQLELNQLCNIKLLIKEGDNENIEYYKPIPSQKDTKDRVFFKGRDNASYHLYKDCEYLHRSYIDFTIPSDIQELDYKYPESEAVIFFRQWFEKFIWEKIEYKARIDDNFSEKYKHLIDKKQNLLETLHIIDDDFNLNEYHDIVERYNSFIVKKFEVYKDEAGDSIVKNLNRDYIMMIKHKNTSYTEIEREFNITKEVDNIIKERNKICLPEHYGEILYKLSKYSYCHNKEEEEIFEIIRNRKEGDSYVTFIKEYYSLENIRSFWKEHLNLSKKAVDILKKYFIWTYGIEDKSFDTVFLQNFNIYCCYNCQQRSFDFDLFIKEYEKNNNITN
;
A
#
# COMPACT_ATOMS: atom_id res chain seq x y z
N MET A 1 -16.75 13.64 -12.90
CA MET A 1 -15.32 13.33 -13.11
C MET A 1 -14.57 13.56 -11.81
N ALA A 2 -13.70 12.62 -11.43
CA ALA A 2 -13.02 12.61 -10.13
C ALA A 2 -11.55 12.17 -10.24
N TYR A 3 -10.74 12.57 -9.28
CA TYR A 3 -9.32 12.26 -9.16
C TYR A 3 -9.10 11.25 -8.04
N ILE A 4 -8.09 10.40 -8.17
CA ILE A 4 -7.74 9.40 -7.16
C ILE A 4 -6.25 9.47 -6.87
N THR A 5 -5.87 9.16 -5.63
CA THR A 5 -4.46 9.01 -5.28
C THR A 5 -3.86 7.79 -5.98
N ILE A 6 -2.53 7.74 -6.14
CA ILE A 6 -1.84 6.53 -6.63
C ILE A 6 -2.12 5.33 -5.71
N SER A 7 -2.28 5.55 -4.40
CA SER A 7 -2.68 4.48 -3.47
C SER A 7 -4.06 3.90 -3.80
N THR A 8 -5.06 4.76 -4.03
CA THR A 8 -6.40 4.34 -4.46
C THR A 8 -6.33 3.64 -5.83
N PHE A 9 -5.57 4.17 -6.78
CA PHE A 9 -5.35 3.56 -8.09
C PHE A 9 -4.70 2.17 -7.98
N ASN A 10 -3.76 1.99 -7.07
CA ASN A 10 -3.13 0.70 -6.81
C ASN A 10 -4.11 -0.33 -6.25
N GLN A 11 -5.00 0.09 -5.36
CA GLN A 11 -6.06 -0.78 -4.83
C GLN A 11 -7.08 -1.12 -5.90
N LEU A 12 -7.48 -0.15 -6.72
CA LEU A 12 -8.40 -0.32 -7.84
C LEU A 12 -7.87 -1.36 -8.84
N THR A 13 -6.63 -1.17 -9.32
CA THR A 13 -6.00 -2.08 -10.30
C THR A 13 -5.77 -3.50 -9.80
N GLY A 14 -5.63 -3.71 -8.48
CA GLY A 14 -5.57 -5.05 -7.89
C GLY A 14 -6.93 -5.77 -7.79
N ASN A 15 -8.04 -5.04 -7.95
CA ASN A 15 -9.39 -5.57 -7.82
C ASN A 15 -10.19 -5.57 -9.14
N ILE A 16 -9.63 -5.01 -10.20
CA ILE A 16 -10.15 -5.11 -11.57
C ILE A 16 -9.76 -6.47 -12.14
N ASN A 17 -10.74 -7.18 -12.69
CA ASN A 17 -10.50 -8.36 -13.49
C ASN A 17 -11.23 -8.21 -14.82
N ILE A 18 -10.51 -7.81 -15.86
CA ILE A 18 -11.09 -7.72 -17.21
C ILE A 18 -11.46 -9.15 -17.66
N PRO A 19 -12.66 -9.35 -18.24
CA PRO A 19 -13.11 -10.66 -18.69
C PRO A 19 -12.07 -11.33 -19.59
N LYS A 20 -11.91 -12.65 -19.40
CA LYS A 20 -10.92 -13.49 -20.10
C LYS A 20 -11.06 -13.46 -21.62
N GLU A 21 -12.21 -13.03 -22.12
CA GLU A 21 -12.56 -12.98 -23.54
C GLU A 21 -11.65 -12.04 -24.35
N TYR A 22 -11.03 -11.04 -23.71
CA TYR A 22 -10.03 -10.17 -24.35
C TYR A 22 -8.62 -10.76 -24.37
N TRP A 23 -8.24 -11.56 -23.37
CA TRP A 23 -6.88 -12.09 -23.21
C TRP A 23 -6.87 -13.43 -22.45
N GLU A 24 -7.24 -14.54 -23.10
CA GLU A 24 -7.12 -15.87 -22.48
C GLU A 24 -5.66 -16.19 -22.11
N LYS A 25 -4.73 -15.70 -22.92
CA LYS A 25 -3.28 -15.80 -22.72
C LYS A 25 -2.59 -14.65 -23.44
N ILE A 26 -1.74 -13.91 -22.73
CA ILE A 26 -0.98 -12.80 -23.29
C ILE A 26 0.29 -13.38 -23.92
N THR A 27 0.37 -13.30 -25.23
CA THR A 27 1.50 -13.73 -26.05
C THR A 27 2.67 -12.74 -25.96
N LEU A 28 3.84 -13.15 -26.46
CA LEU A 28 4.99 -12.27 -26.54
C LEU A 28 4.72 -11.08 -27.46
N GLU A 29 4.08 -11.30 -28.61
CA GLU A 29 3.75 -10.24 -29.57
C GLU A 29 2.86 -9.18 -28.91
N GLU A 30 1.78 -9.62 -28.25
CA GLU A 30 0.89 -8.73 -27.51
C GLU A 30 1.61 -8.01 -26.37
N PHE A 31 2.55 -8.66 -25.67
CA PHE A 31 3.37 -7.99 -24.66
C PHE A 31 4.24 -6.88 -25.27
N LEU A 32 4.90 -7.15 -26.40
CA LEU A 32 5.81 -6.19 -27.04
C LEU A 32 5.05 -4.99 -27.60
N ASP A 33 3.91 -5.25 -28.24
CA ASP A 33 3.08 -4.22 -28.85
C ASP A 33 2.29 -3.43 -27.81
N TYR A 34 1.67 -4.15 -26.86
CA TYR A 34 0.73 -3.54 -25.94
C TYR A 34 1.34 -3.16 -24.61
N LEU A 35 2.32 -3.86 -24.03
CA LEU A 35 2.84 -3.55 -22.69
C LEU A 35 4.17 -2.80 -22.74
N TYR A 36 5.23 -3.47 -23.20
CA TYR A 36 6.58 -2.91 -23.24
C TYR A 36 7.45 -3.63 -24.28
N ASN A 37 8.11 -2.87 -25.14
CA ASN A 37 8.92 -3.41 -26.25
C ASN A 37 10.30 -3.91 -25.77
N ASN A 38 10.34 -5.00 -25.01
CA ASN A 38 11.55 -5.72 -24.62
C ASN A 38 11.27 -7.22 -24.41
N GLU A 39 11.75 -8.05 -25.34
CA GLU A 39 11.47 -9.49 -25.33
C GLU A 39 12.06 -10.25 -24.13
N LEU A 40 13.15 -9.74 -23.56
CA LEU A 40 13.84 -10.40 -22.44
C LEU A 40 13.07 -10.25 -21.13
N LEU A 41 12.17 -9.27 -21.06
CA LEU A 41 11.36 -8.99 -19.88
C LEU A 41 10.12 -9.90 -19.81
N TYR A 42 9.54 -10.27 -20.95
CA TYR A 42 8.32 -11.11 -21.01
C TYR A 42 8.40 -12.41 -20.18
N PRO A 43 9.49 -13.20 -20.24
CA PRO A 43 9.57 -14.48 -19.53
C PRO A 43 9.68 -14.38 -18.00
N ILE A 44 9.81 -13.17 -17.44
CA ILE A 44 9.80 -12.93 -15.98
C ILE A 44 8.37 -13.04 -15.45
N PHE A 45 7.38 -12.71 -16.27
CA PHE A 45 6.00 -12.65 -15.83
C PHE A 45 5.28 -13.99 -16.03
N ASN A 46 4.41 -14.31 -15.09
CA ASN A 46 3.36 -15.30 -15.29
C ASN A 46 2.09 -14.63 -15.86
N GLN A 47 1.10 -15.45 -16.23
CA GLN A 47 -0.12 -14.93 -16.86
C GLN A 47 -0.94 -14.01 -15.93
N LEU A 48 -0.90 -14.24 -14.62
CA LEU A 48 -1.61 -13.38 -13.66
C LEU A 48 -0.99 -11.97 -13.62
N GLU A 49 0.34 -11.90 -13.61
CA GLU A 49 1.10 -10.64 -13.64
C GLU A 49 0.92 -9.90 -14.97
N LEU A 50 0.93 -10.61 -16.09
CA LEU A 50 0.65 -10.03 -17.41
C LEU A 50 -0.77 -9.46 -17.47
N ASN A 51 -1.77 -10.19 -16.97
CA ASN A 51 -3.15 -9.71 -16.89
C ASN A 51 -3.24 -8.44 -16.04
N GLN A 52 -2.55 -8.41 -14.89
CA GLN A 52 -2.50 -7.24 -14.03
C GLN A 52 -1.92 -6.02 -14.78
N LEU A 53 -0.82 -6.19 -15.51
CA LEU A 53 -0.20 -5.12 -16.31
C LEU A 53 -1.13 -4.62 -17.42
N CYS A 54 -1.83 -5.52 -18.13
CA CYS A 54 -2.83 -5.14 -19.12
C CYS A 54 -3.97 -4.35 -18.49
N ASN A 55 -4.51 -4.78 -17.35
CA ASN A 55 -5.59 -4.07 -16.65
C ASN A 55 -5.16 -2.66 -16.24
N ILE A 56 -3.95 -2.52 -15.69
CA ILE A 56 -3.38 -1.22 -15.34
C ILE A 56 -3.30 -0.34 -16.60
N LYS A 57 -2.73 -0.87 -17.70
CA LYS A 57 -2.52 -0.08 -18.91
C LYS A 57 -3.83 0.29 -19.60
N LEU A 58 -4.82 -0.60 -19.65
CA LEU A 58 -6.15 -0.33 -20.19
C LEU A 58 -6.86 0.77 -19.40
N LEU A 59 -6.94 0.62 -18.08
CA LEU A 59 -7.56 1.61 -17.19
C LEU A 59 -6.91 2.99 -17.34
N ILE A 60 -5.59 3.03 -17.44
CA ILE A 60 -4.88 4.29 -17.63
C ILE A 60 -5.11 4.80 -19.05
N LYS A 61 -4.77 4.06 -20.11
CA LYS A 61 -4.70 4.57 -21.48
C LYS A 61 -6.07 4.94 -22.04
N GLU A 62 -7.07 4.08 -21.88
CA GLU A 62 -8.32 4.16 -22.64
C GLU A 62 -9.44 4.81 -21.84
N GLY A 63 -9.29 4.97 -20.51
CA GLY A 63 -10.32 5.51 -19.63
C GLY A 63 -11.60 4.68 -19.65
N ASP A 64 -11.50 3.47 -20.19
CA ASP A 64 -12.62 2.69 -20.67
C ASP A 64 -13.21 1.88 -19.53
N ASN A 65 -14.15 2.52 -18.84
CA ASN A 65 -14.88 1.93 -17.73
C ASN A 65 -15.99 0.98 -18.22
N GLU A 66 -16.33 1.02 -19.52
CA GLU A 66 -17.47 0.29 -20.09
C GLU A 66 -17.17 -1.20 -20.31
N ASN A 67 -15.90 -1.56 -20.53
CA ASN A 67 -15.46 -2.93 -20.81
C ASN A 67 -15.03 -3.73 -19.55
N ILE A 68 -15.22 -3.18 -18.35
CA ILE A 68 -14.91 -3.86 -17.08
C ILE A 68 -16.15 -4.63 -16.60
N GLU A 69 -16.33 -5.86 -17.08
CA GLU A 69 -17.50 -6.69 -16.73
C GLU A 69 -17.47 -7.25 -15.30
N TYR A 70 -16.26 -7.49 -14.75
CA TYR A 70 -16.10 -8.10 -13.44
C TYR A 70 -15.17 -7.28 -12.54
N TYR A 71 -15.72 -6.91 -11.38
CA TYR A 71 -14.94 -6.30 -10.31
C TYR A 71 -15.25 -6.95 -8.97
N LYS A 72 -14.21 -7.03 -8.15
CA LYS A 72 -14.41 -7.24 -6.71
C LYS A 72 -14.45 -5.85 -6.08
N PRO A 73 -15.48 -5.49 -5.30
CA PRO A 73 -15.44 -4.27 -4.52
C PRO A 73 -14.17 -4.25 -3.68
N ILE A 74 -13.50 -3.10 -3.58
CA ILE A 74 -12.34 -2.98 -2.71
C ILE A 74 -12.83 -3.29 -1.29
N PRO A 75 -12.27 -4.33 -0.63
CA PRO A 75 -12.73 -4.69 0.69
C PRO A 75 -12.43 -3.54 1.65
N SER A 76 -13.34 -3.29 2.58
CA SER A 76 -13.09 -2.40 3.70
C SER A 76 -11.79 -2.83 4.38
N GLN A 77 -10.87 -1.90 4.58
CA GLN A 77 -9.60 -2.23 5.18
C GLN A 77 -9.82 -2.57 6.65
N LYS A 78 -9.50 -3.82 7.03
CA LYS A 78 -9.52 -4.23 8.43
C LYS A 78 -8.37 -3.55 9.17
N ASP A 79 -8.63 -3.21 10.42
CA ASP A 79 -7.60 -2.72 11.33
C ASP A 79 -6.50 -3.78 11.48
N THR A 80 -5.31 -3.46 10.99
CA THR A 80 -4.12 -4.30 11.07
C THR A 80 -3.48 -4.28 12.46
N LYS A 81 -3.93 -3.39 13.36
CA LYS A 81 -3.43 -3.21 14.73
C LYS A 81 -1.94 -2.88 14.84
N ASP A 82 -1.27 -2.64 13.72
CA ASP A 82 0.15 -2.30 13.63
C ASP A 82 0.40 -0.78 13.73
N ARG A 83 -0.66 0.02 13.82
CA ARG A 83 -0.61 1.47 13.72
C ARG A 83 -1.55 2.18 14.66
N VAL A 84 -1.18 3.40 15.05
CA VAL A 84 -1.93 4.20 16.01
C VAL A 84 -3.20 4.79 15.38
N PHE A 85 -3.07 5.44 14.22
CA PHE A 85 -4.20 6.16 13.61
C PHE A 85 -4.94 5.34 12.57
N PHE A 86 -4.30 4.34 11.98
CA PHE A 86 -4.99 3.38 11.13
C PHE A 86 -5.88 2.46 11.98
N LYS A 87 -7.19 2.74 12.02
CA LYS A 87 -8.20 1.96 12.76
C LYS A 87 -9.12 1.17 11.83
N GLY A 88 -8.60 0.80 10.65
CA GLY A 88 -9.40 0.50 9.48
C GLY A 88 -9.93 1.80 8.86
N ARG A 89 -9.77 1.97 7.55
CA ARG A 89 -10.40 3.10 6.84
C ARG A 89 -11.65 2.60 6.15
N ASP A 90 -12.69 3.42 6.19
CA ASP A 90 -13.69 3.41 5.13
C ASP A 90 -12.92 3.50 3.81
N ASN A 91 -13.07 2.46 3.00
CA ASN A 91 -13.05 2.47 1.55
C ASN A 91 -12.26 3.60 0.87
N ALA A 92 -11.28 3.24 0.03
CA ALA A 92 -10.46 4.18 -0.71
C ALA A 92 -11.28 5.36 -1.28
N SER A 93 -10.74 6.58 -1.28
CA SER A 93 -11.53 7.77 -1.63
C SER A 93 -11.15 8.35 -2.99
N TYR A 94 -12.11 9.03 -3.60
CA TYR A 94 -11.92 9.89 -4.76
C TYR A 94 -12.13 11.37 -4.40
N HIS A 95 -11.58 12.26 -5.21
CA HIS A 95 -11.58 13.70 -4.98
C HIS A 95 -12.23 14.39 -6.17
N LEU A 96 -13.11 15.36 -5.93
CA LEU A 96 -13.77 16.11 -7.01
C LEU A 96 -12.88 17.21 -7.60
N TYR A 97 -11.88 17.66 -6.84
CA TYR A 97 -11.06 18.82 -7.18
C TYR A 97 -9.57 18.47 -7.16
N LYS A 98 -8.81 18.91 -8.17
CA LYS A 98 -7.35 18.71 -8.26
C LYS A 98 -6.59 19.43 -7.14
N ASP A 99 -7.14 20.50 -6.58
CA ASP A 99 -6.56 21.26 -5.46
C ASP A 99 -6.97 20.69 -4.09
N CYS A 100 -7.66 19.55 -4.04
CA CYS A 100 -8.04 18.95 -2.77
C CYS A 100 -6.78 18.59 -1.99
N GLU A 101 -6.65 19.14 -0.79
CA GLU A 101 -5.45 18.93 0.03
C GLU A 101 -5.22 17.45 0.35
N TYR A 102 -6.28 16.68 0.63
CA TYR A 102 -6.17 15.23 0.88
C TYR A 102 -5.78 14.40 -0.35
N LEU A 103 -5.87 14.97 -1.56
CA LEU A 103 -5.36 14.30 -2.78
C LEU A 103 -3.82 14.29 -2.78
N HIS A 104 -3.19 15.31 -2.20
CA HIS A 104 -1.72 15.53 -2.24
C HIS A 104 -1.03 15.34 -0.89
N ARG A 105 -1.79 15.37 0.20
CA ARG A 105 -1.27 15.27 1.57
C ARG A 105 -0.66 13.91 1.84
N SER A 106 0.66 13.86 2.02
CA SER A 106 1.30 12.78 2.78
C SER A 106 0.76 12.73 4.20
N TYR A 107 0.77 11.55 4.82
CA TYR A 107 0.32 11.40 6.19
C TYR A 107 1.35 10.74 7.08
N ILE A 108 1.34 11.12 8.34
CA ILE A 108 2.20 10.54 9.36
C ILE A 108 1.37 9.54 10.15
N ASP A 109 1.94 8.39 10.43
CA ASP A 109 1.36 7.43 11.36
C ASP A 109 2.44 6.92 12.31
N PHE A 110 2.02 6.25 13.37
CA PHE A 110 2.91 5.66 14.35
C PHE A 110 2.75 4.16 14.38
N THR A 111 3.87 3.47 14.40
CA THR A 111 3.92 2.02 14.54
C THR A 111 3.59 1.62 15.97
N ILE A 112 2.79 0.58 16.08
CA ILE A 112 2.56 -0.12 17.34
C ILE A 112 3.63 -1.22 17.44
N PRO A 113 4.42 -1.26 18.53
CA PRO A 113 5.39 -2.33 18.76
C PRO A 113 4.78 -3.73 18.59
N SER A 114 5.53 -4.66 17.98
CA SER A 114 5.02 -5.99 17.62
C SER A 114 4.64 -6.84 18.83
N ASP A 115 5.31 -6.63 19.95
CA ASP A 115 5.01 -7.27 21.24
C ASP A 115 3.67 -6.82 21.84
N ILE A 116 3.27 -5.56 21.62
CA ILE A 116 1.92 -5.08 21.97
C ILE A 116 0.86 -5.77 21.09
N GLN A 117 1.16 -5.97 19.80
CA GLN A 117 0.26 -6.69 18.89
C GLN A 117 0.15 -8.17 19.29
N GLU A 118 1.27 -8.80 19.64
CA GLU A 118 1.33 -10.18 20.12
C GLU A 118 0.52 -10.34 21.42
N LEU A 119 0.67 -9.39 22.35
CA LEU A 119 -0.10 -9.36 23.59
C LEU A 119 -1.61 -9.30 23.31
N ASP A 120 -2.05 -8.38 22.45
CA ASP A 120 -3.46 -8.21 22.10
C ASP A 120 -4.02 -9.45 21.36
N TYR A 121 -3.18 -10.17 20.63
CA TYR A 121 -3.55 -11.43 19.98
C TYR A 121 -3.67 -12.60 20.97
N LYS A 122 -2.69 -12.76 21.87
CA LYS A 122 -2.65 -13.86 22.86
C LYS A 122 -3.63 -13.66 24.02
N TYR A 123 -3.84 -12.40 24.41
CA TYR A 123 -4.67 -11.99 25.54
C TYR A 123 -5.60 -10.84 25.10
N PRO A 124 -6.66 -11.11 24.32
CA PRO A 124 -7.55 -10.08 23.80
C PRO A 124 -8.21 -9.20 24.89
N GLU A 125 -8.38 -9.73 26.09
CA GLU A 125 -8.91 -9.01 27.26
C GLU A 125 -7.95 -7.94 27.81
N SER A 126 -6.67 -7.98 27.40
CA SER A 126 -5.71 -6.93 27.74
C SER A 126 -6.01 -5.60 27.03
N GLU A 127 -6.73 -5.66 25.90
CA GLU A 127 -6.98 -4.54 24.98
C GLU A 127 -5.71 -3.73 24.68
N ALA A 128 -4.55 -4.39 24.62
CA ALA A 128 -3.25 -3.75 24.63
C ALA A 128 -3.06 -2.73 23.50
N VAL A 129 -3.58 -3.03 22.30
CA VAL A 129 -3.52 -2.14 21.13
C VAL A 129 -4.38 -0.89 21.35
N ILE A 130 -5.59 -1.05 21.88
CA ILE A 130 -6.52 0.06 22.14
C ILE A 130 -5.93 0.96 23.23
N PHE A 131 -5.44 0.37 24.31
CA PHE A 131 -4.80 1.09 25.40
C PHE A 131 -3.57 1.86 24.92
N PHE A 132 -2.71 1.22 24.14
CA PHE A 132 -1.53 1.87 23.57
C PHE A 132 -1.91 3.10 22.73
N ARG A 133 -2.92 2.99 21.87
CA ARG A 133 -3.42 4.11 21.06
C ARG A 133 -3.89 5.29 21.90
N GLN A 134 -4.67 5.02 22.95
CA GLN A 134 -5.19 6.04 23.86
C GLN A 134 -4.06 6.71 24.65
N TRP A 135 -3.12 5.92 25.18
CA TRP A 135 -1.95 6.44 25.87
C TRP A 135 -1.11 7.32 24.94
N PHE A 136 -0.86 6.85 23.72
CA PHE A 136 -0.06 7.55 22.73
C PHE A 136 -0.69 8.91 22.38
N GLU A 137 -1.99 8.91 22.05
CA GLU A 137 -2.73 10.13 21.72
C GLU A 137 -2.67 11.16 22.85
N LYS A 138 -2.89 10.71 24.09
CA LYS A 138 -2.76 11.58 25.27
C LYS A 138 -1.34 12.13 25.42
N PHE A 139 -0.33 11.27 25.30
CA PHE A 139 1.06 11.66 25.47
C PHE A 139 1.49 12.71 24.44
N ILE A 140 1.12 12.55 23.18
CA ILE A 140 1.43 13.53 22.14
C ILE A 140 0.71 14.85 22.39
N TRP A 141 -0.56 14.85 22.81
CA TRP A 141 -1.24 16.08 23.19
C TRP A 141 -0.54 16.83 24.32
N GLU A 142 -0.07 16.12 25.35
CA GLU A 142 0.72 16.71 26.44
C GLU A 142 2.01 17.38 25.91
N LYS A 143 2.63 16.81 24.86
CA LYS A 143 3.80 17.39 24.20
C LYS A 143 3.47 18.63 23.38
N ILE A 144 2.36 18.62 22.62
CA ILE A 144 1.87 19.78 21.87
C ILE A 144 1.59 20.93 22.84
N GLU A 145 0.86 20.65 23.92
CA GLU A 145 0.54 21.64 24.96
C GLU A 145 1.78 22.12 25.70
N TYR A 146 2.79 21.27 25.92
CA TYR A 146 4.07 21.69 26.47
C TYR A 146 4.81 22.63 25.53
N LYS A 147 4.95 22.29 24.24
CA LYS A 147 5.61 23.15 23.25
C LYS A 147 4.91 24.52 23.16
N ALA A 148 3.58 24.54 23.08
CA ALA A 148 2.80 25.77 23.03
C ALA A 148 2.89 26.64 24.31
N ARG A 149 3.38 26.10 25.43
CA ARG A 149 3.67 26.88 26.64
C ARG A 149 5.07 27.49 26.67
N ILE A 150 6.02 26.90 25.95
CA ILE A 150 7.42 27.34 25.96
C ILE A 150 7.82 28.11 24.70
N ASP A 151 6.98 28.07 23.66
CA ASP A 151 7.19 28.70 22.36
C ASP A 151 5.95 29.50 21.98
N ASP A 152 5.99 30.81 22.26
CA ASP A 152 4.89 31.74 22.00
C ASP A 152 4.53 31.81 20.51
N ASN A 153 5.52 31.71 19.61
CA ASN A 153 5.28 31.72 18.16
C ASN A 153 4.51 30.46 17.73
N PHE A 154 4.90 29.29 18.23
CA PHE A 154 4.17 28.05 17.98
C PHE A 154 2.74 28.13 18.53
N SER A 155 2.60 28.66 19.75
CA SER A 155 1.32 28.86 20.42
C SER A 155 0.37 29.72 19.60
N GLU A 156 0.82 30.91 19.18
CA GLU A 156 0.00 31.86 18.42
C GLU A 156 -0.38 31.30 17.04
N LYS A 157 0.57 30.66 16.35
CA LYS A 157 0.36 30.06 15.01
C LYS A 157 -0.69 28.95 15.04
N TYR A 158 -0.68 28.09 16.06
CA TYR A 158 -1.51 26.87 16.10
C TYR A 158 -2.63 26.88 17.15
N LYS A 159 -2.88 28.01 17.82
CA LYS A 159 -3.90 28.16 18.87
C LYS A 159 -5.25 27.54 18.52
N HIS A 160 -5.74 27.79 17.30
CA HIS A 160 -7.04 27.29 16.84
C HIS A 160 -7.15 25.75 16.76
N LEU A 161 -6.03 25.05 16.55
CA LEU A 161 -5.97 23.58 16.54
C LEU A 161 -5.92 23.03 17.96
N ILE A 162 -5.08 23.65 18.81
CA ILE A 162 -4.82 23.23 20.19
C ILE A 162 -6.07 23.41 21.06
N ASP A 163 -6.70 24.60 21.00
CA ASP A 163 -7.87 24.92 21.82
C ASP A 163 -9.08 24.03 21.51
N LYS A 164 -9.23 23.64 20.24
CA LYS A 164 -10.35 22.80 19.79
C LYS A 164 -10.10 21.30 20.01
N LYS A 165 -8.86 20.90 20.33
CA LYS A 165 -8.41 19.49 20.31
C LYS A 165 -8.99 18.75 19.12
N GLN A 166 -8.72 19.27 17.92
CA GLN A 166 -9.12 18.61 16.68
C GLN A 166 -8.53 17.19 16.59
N ASN A 167 -8.88 16.42 15.57
CA ASN A 167 -8.29 15.10 15.38
C ASN A 167 -6.75 15.17 15.44
N LEU A 168 -6.11 14.36 16.30
CA LEU A 168 -4.66 14.42 16.51
C LEU A 168 -3.89 14.17 15.21
N LEU A 169 -4.36 13.25 14.36
CA LEU A 169 -3.73 12.96 13.08
C LEU A 169 -3.64 14.23 12.22
N GLU A 170 -4.77 14.93 12.07
CA GLU A 170 -4.85 16.17 11.28
C GLU A 170 -3.99 17.27 11.87
N THR A 171 -4.00 17.39 13.20
CA THR A 171 -3.16 18.37 13.91
C THR A 171 -1.68 18.12 13.64
N LEU A 172 -1.23 16.86 13.79
CA LEU A 172 0.16 16.47 13.55
C LEU A 172 0.62 16.75 12.12
N HIS A 173 -0.25 16.62 11.13
CA HIS A 173 0.11 16.96 9.75
C HIS A 173 0.41 18.44 9.57
N ILE A 174 -0.36 19.30 10.24
CA ILE A 174 -0.23 20.75 10.09
C ILE A 174 1.02 21.24 10.82
N ILE A 175 1.34 20.62 11.96
CA ILE A 175 2.44 21.07 12.83
C ILE A 175 3.75 20.32 12.58
N ASP A 176 3.79 19.26 11.77
CA ASP A 176 4.94 18.35 11.61
C ASP A 176 6.27 19.09 11.49
N ASP A 177 6.34 20.06 10.58
CA ASP A 177 7.56 20.83 10.29
C ASP A 177 8.06 21.63 11.52
N ASP A 178 7.15 22.09 12.39
CA ASP A 178 7.49 22.86 13.59
C ASP A 178 7.52 22.01 14.88
N PHE A 179 6.99 20.79 14.84
CA PHE A 179 6.77 19.91 16.00
C PHE A 179 7.72 18.69 16.03
N ASN A 180 8.64 18.57 15.06
CA ASN A 180 9.62 17.50 14.85
C ASN A 180 9.67 16.42 15.94
N LEU A 181 8.78 15.43 15.82
CA LEU A 181 8.58 14.39 16.83
C LEU A 181 9.76 13.41 16.96
N ASN A 182 10.63 13.36 15.95
CA ASN A 182 11.82 12.50 15.97
C ASN A 182 12.88 12.97 16.99
N GLU A 183 12.80 14.23 17.45
CA GLU A 183 13.67 14.74 18.52
C GLU A 183 13.23 14.28 19.91
N TYR A 184 12.03 13.70 20.04
CA TYR A 184 11.46 13.28 21.32
C TYR A 184 11.82 11.82 21.63
N HIS A 185 13.10 11.57 21.90
CA HIS A 185 13.60 10.31 22.49
C HIS A 185 12.82 9.89 23.75
N ASP A 186 12.17 10.85 24.41
CA ASP A 186 11.34 10.62 25.57
C ASP A 186 10.08 9.77 25.30
N ILE A 187 9.61 9.62 24.05
CA ILE A 187 8.49 8.70 23.73
C ILE A 187 8.90 7.28 24.10
N VAL A 188 10.09 6.86 23.68
CA VAL A 188 10.63 5.51 23.97
C VAL A 188 10.88 5.35 25.47
N GLU A 189 11.45 6.37 26.12
CA GLU A 189 11.69 6.31 27.57
C GLU A 189 10.36 6.24 28.35
N ARG A 190 9.34 6.99 27.92
CA ARG A 190 8.00 6.94 28.51
C ARG A 190 7.32 5.61 28.25
N TYR A 191 7.43 5.05 27.05
CA TYR A 191 6.98 3.70 26.75
C TYR A 191 7.60 2.67 27.70
N ASN A 192 8.93 2.66 27.80
CA ASN A 192 9.68 1.73 28.66
C ASN A 192 9.30 1.89 30.14
N SER A 193 9.07 3.13 30.59
CA SER A 193 8.71 3.41 31.99
C SER A 193 7.26 3.06 32.36
N PHE A 194 6.34 3.12 31.39
CA PHE A 194 4.90 3.07 31.66
C PHE A 194 4.19 1.90 30.97
N ILE A 195 4.36 1.75 29.66
CA ILE A 195 3.68 0.70 28.88
C ILE A 195 4.23 -0.69 29.24
N VAL A 196 5.56 -0.84 29.27
CA VAL A 196 6.19 -2.12 29.65
C VAL A 196 5.73 -2.53 31.05
N LYS A 197 5.77 -1.60 32.01
CA LYS A 197 5.31 -1.84 33.37
C LYS A 197 3.82 -2.17 33.45
N LYS A 198 2.97 -1.47 32.67
CA LYS A 198 1.53 -1.70 32.64
C LYS A 198 1.17 -3.14 32.24
N PHE A 199 1.95 -3.72 31.34
CA PHE A 199 1.70 -5.06 30.81
C PHE A 199 2.67 -6.13 31.35
N GLU A 200 3.44 -5.82 32.39
CA GLU A 200 4.48 -6.71 32.93
C GLU A 200 3.95 -8.06 33.43
N VAL A 201 2.66 -8.10 33.78
CA VAL A 201 1.95 -9.28 34.29
C VAL A 201 1.67 -10.33 33.20
N TYR A 202 1.69 -9.93 31.92
CA TYR A 202 1.47 -10.85 30.81
C TYR A 202 2.80 -11.48 30.40
N LYS A 203 2.86 -12.81 30.51
CA LYS A 203 4.07 -13.60 30.33
C LYS A 203 3.96 -14.54 29.13
N ASP A 204 5.09 -14.80 28.47
CA ASP A 204 5.21 -15.84 27.46
C ASP A 204 5.37 -17.24 28.08
N GLU A 205 5.55 -18.25 27.24
CA GLU A 205 5.73 -19.66 27.66
C GLU A 205 6.99 -19.88 28.50
N ALA A 206 7.99 -19.00 28.38
CA ALA A 206 9.22 -19.04 29.18
C ALA A 206 9.07 -18.30 30.52
N GLY A 207 7.94 -17.64 30.75
CA GLY A 207 7.68 -16.83 31.95
C GLY A 207 8.21 -15.40 31.87
N ASP A 208 8.74 -14.99 30.72
CA ASP A 208 9.24 -13.63 30.48
C ASP A 208 8.09 -12.70 30.08
N SER A 209 8.23 -11.39 30.34
CA SER A 209 7.18 -10.45 29.93
C SER A 209 7.09 -10.37 28.41
N ILE A 210 5.87 -10.44 27.87
CA ILE A 210 5.62 -10.36 26.44
C ILE A 210 6.06 -8.99 25.91
N VAL A 211 5.69 -7.92 26.62
CA VAL A 211 6.03 -6.54 26.26
C VAL A 211 7.44 -6.21 26.76
N LYS A 212 8.32 -5.81 25.84
CA LYS A 212 9.74 -5.61 26.09
C LYS A 212 10.12 -4.14 25.98
N ASN A 213 11.23 -3.78 26.60
CA ASN A 213 11.80 -2.46 26.43
C ASN A 213 12.24 -2.25 24.98
N LEU A 214 11.88 -1.10 24.42
CA LEU A 214 12.36 -0.65 23.13
C LEU A 214 13.74 -0.03 23.26
N ASN A 215 14.55 -0.20 22.21
CA ASN A 215 15.81 0.52 22.08
C ASN A 215 15.53 2.02 21.89
N ARG A 216 16.42 2.89 22.40
CA ARG A 216 16.33 4.35 22.27
C ARG A 216 16.21 4.83 20.83
N ASP A 217 16.79 4.09 19.89
CA ASP A 217 16.77 4.39 18.46
C ASP A 217 15.55 3.80 17.73
N TYR A 218 14.55 3.28 18.46
CA TYR A 218 13.36 2.69 17.85
C TYR A 218 12.52 3.76 17.13
N ILE A 219 12.29 3.55 15.84
CA ILE A 219 11.50 4.46 14.99
C ILE A 219 10.02 4.15 15.19
N MET A 220 9.34 4.94 16.03
CA MET A 220 7.88 4.86 16.20
C MET A 220 7.13 5.61 15.11
N MET A 221 7.70 6.69 14.55
CA MET A 221 7.03 7.51 13.55
C MET A 221 7.41 7.07 12.14
N ILE A 222 6.42 6.89 11.27
CA ILE A 222 6.65 6.68 9.83
C ILE A 222 5.84 7.70 9.03
N LYS A 223 6.53 8.44 8.15
CA LYS A 223 5.90 9.32 7.18
C LYS A 223 5.49 8.49 5.95
N HIS A 224 4.19 8.32 5.77
CA HIS A 224 3.62 7.71 4.59
C HIS A 224 3.42 8.78 3.52
N LYS A 225 4.26 8.73 2.48
CA LYS A 225 4.05 9.57 1.31
C LYS A 225 2.76 9.13 0.62
N ASN A 226 1.78 10.03 0.49
CA ASN A 226 0.74 9.85 -0.51
C ASN A 226 1.44 10.08 -1.85
N THR A 227 1.56 9.02 -2.62
CA THR A 227 2.43 8.96 -3.80
C THR A 227 1.99 9.87 -4.94
N SER A 228 0.88 10.59 -4.82
CA SER A 228 0.47 11.66 -5.75
C SER A 228 1.45 12.83 -5.84
N TYR A 229 2.37 12.95 -4.88
CA TYR A 229 3.47 13.90 -4.93
C TYR A 229 4.80 13.19 -4.58
N THR A 230 5.07 12.04 -5.18
CA THR A 230 6.47 11.81 -5.53
C THR A 230 6.80 12.92 -6.51
N GLU A 231 7.69 13.85 -6.14
CA GLU A 231 8.42 14.67 -7.11
C GLU A 231 8.60 13.78 -8.33
N ILE A 232 7.96 14.14 -9.45
CA ILE A 232 8.18 13.45 -10.71
C ILE A 232 9.69 13.31 -10.79
N GLU A 233 10.19 12.07 -10.64
CA GLU A 233 11.61 11.82 -10.85
C GLU A 233 11.83 12.37 -12.24
N ARG A 234 12.48 13.55 -12.32
CA ARG A 234 12.64 14.28 -13.58
C ARG A 234 13.35 13.39 -14.61
N GLU A 235 13.93 12.28 -14.16
CA GLU A 235 14.52 11.20 -14.92
C GLU A 235 14.08 9.81 -14.38
N PHE A 236 12.90 9.31 -14.77
CA PHE A 236 12.60 7.88 -14.64
C PHE A 236 13.26 7.11 -15.79
N ASN A 237 14.44 6.52 -15.55
CA ASN A 237 15.16 5.74 -16.55
C ASN A 237 14.73 4.26 -16.51
N ILE A 238 13.61 3.97 -17.17
CA ILE A 238 13.09 2.60 -17.29
C ILE A 238 14.11 1.61 -17.87
N THR A 239 14.90 2.03 -18.86
CA THR A 239 15.85 1.15 -19.52
C THR A 239 16.85 0.58 -18.53
N LYS A 240 17.40 1.44 -17.65
CA LYS A 240 18.33 1.03 -16.60
C LYS A 240 17.70 0.05 -15.60
N GLU A 241 16.46 0.32 -15.18
CA GLU A 241 15.72 -0.53 -14.25
C GLU A 241 15.43 -1.91 -14.86
N VAL A 242 14.98 -1.94 -16.11
CA VAL A 242 14.74 -3.19 -16.87
C VAL A 242 16.03 -3.98 -17.08
N ASP A 243 17.13 -3.33 -17.43
CA ASP A 243 18.43 -3.98 -17.58
C ASP A 243 18.91 -4.62 -16.26
N ASN A 244 18.67 -3.97 -15.13
CA ASN A 244 18.99 -4.52 -13.81
C ASN A 244 18.14 -5.76 -13.50
N ILE A 245 16.84 -5.72 -13.79
CA ILE A 245 15.94 -6.87 -13.63
C ILE A 245 16.39 -8.06 -14.49
N ILE A 246 16.75 -7.82 -15.75
CA ILE A 246 17.24 -8.86 -16.67
C ILE A 246 18.56 -9.46 -16.14
N LYS A 247 19.48 -8.61 -15.64
CA LYS A 247 20.73 -9.07 -15.03
C LYS A 247 20.48 -9.92 -13.78
N GLU A 248 19.57 -9.49 -12.88
CA GLU A 248 19.19 -10.28 -11.70
C GLU A 248 18.60 -11.63 -12.10
N ARG A 249 17.69 -11.63 -13.09
CA ARG A 249 17.10 -12.87 -13.61
C ARG A 249 18.16 -13.84 -14.11
N ASN A 250 19.10 -13.34 -14.93
CA ASN A 250 20.16 -14.16 -15.50
C ASN A 250 21.03 -14.77 -14.40
N LYS A 251 21.31 -14.06 -13.31
CA LYS A 251 22.05 -14.62 -12.15
C LYS A 251 21.29 -15.76 -11.47
N ILE A 252 19.98 -15.60 -11.27
CA ILE A 252 19.15 -16.61 -10.58
C ILE A 252 18.91 -17.84 -11.47
N CYS A 253 18.80 -17.64 -12.78
CA CYS A 253 18.56 -18.71 -13.75
C CYS A 253 19.83 -19.32 -14.35
N LEU A 254 21.03 -18.95 -13.90
CA LEU A 254 22.30 -19.50 -14.40
C LEU A 254 23.22 -19.98 -13.26
N PRO A 255 23.18 -21.27 -12.91
CA PRO A 255 24.39 -22.07 -12.81
C PRO A 255 24.70 -22.70 -14.18
N GLU A 256 25.99 -22.92 -14.48
CA GLU A 256 26.53 -23.43 -15.77
C GLU A 256 25.84 -24.69 -16.34
N HIS A 257 25.02 -25.42 -15.56
CA HIS A 257 24.46 -26.72 -15.93
C HIS A 257 22.92 -26.82 -16.00
N TYR A 258 22.15 -25.85 -15.48
CA TYR A 258 20.70 -26.02 -15.30
C TYR A 258 19.83 -24.90 -15.88
N GLY A 259 20.43 -23.93 -16.57
CA GLY A 259 19.74 -22.68 -16.87
C GLY A 259 18.48 -22.81 -17.72
N GLU A 260 18.46 -23.70 -18.72
CA GLU A 260 17.27 -23.88 -19.57
C GLU A 260 16.07 -24.40 -18.76
N ILE A 261 16.29 -25.37 -17.88
CA ILE A 261 15.23 -25.94 -17.03
C ILE A 261 14.75 -24.89 -16.03
N LEU A 262 15.66 -24.14 -15.39
CA LEU A 262 15.30 -23.08 -14.45
C LEU A 262 14.51 -21.95 -15.13
N TYR A 263 14.86 -21.56 -16.36
CA TYR A 263 14.09 -20.59 -17.12
C TYR A 263 12.65 -21.05 -17.40
N LYS A 264 12.44 -22.33 -17.68
CA LYS A 264 11.09 -22.90 -17.86
C LYS A 264 10.35 -22.98 -16.53
N LEU A 265 11.04 -23.39 -15.46
CA LEU A 265 10.48 -23.52 -14.12
C LEU A 265 10.14 -22.19 -13.46
N SER A 266 10.74 -21.08 -13.89
CA SER A 266 10.52 -19.75 -13.32
C SER A 266 9.06 -19.29 -13.40
N LYS A 267 8.31 -19.78 -14.39
CA LYS A 267 6.86 -19.52 -14.56
C LYS A 267 5.98 -20.11 -13.45
N TYR A 268 6.54 -20.99 -12.63
CA TYR A 268 5.85 -21.64 -11.51
C TYR A 268 6.22 -21.05 -10.15
N SER A 269 6.78 -19.84 -10.12
CA SER A 269 7.18 -19.15 -8.88
C SER A 269 6.08 -19.05 -7.81
N TYR A 270 4.81 -19.04 -8.22
CA TYR A 270 3.64 -19.09 -7.32
C TYR A 270 3.54 -20.38 -6.49
N CYS A 271 4.31 -21.43 -6.81
CA CYS A 271 4.32 -22.71 -6.10
C CYS A 271 5.24 -22.74 -4.87
N HIS A 272 6.02 -21.69 -4.60
CA HIS A 272 7.05 -21.67 -3.53
C HIS A 272 6.53 -22.07 -2.13
N ASN A 273 5.27 -21.79 -1.82
CA ASN A 273 4.63 -22.04 -0.52
C ASN A 273 3.56 -23.14 -0.56
N LYS A 274 3.44 -23.88 -1.66
CA LYS A 274 2.48 -25.00 -1.79
C LYS A 274 3.00 -26.27 -1.12
N GLU A 275 2.14 -27.25 -0.89
CA GLU A 275 2.56 -28.56 -0.39
C GLU A 275 3.29 -29.36 -1.46
N GLU A 276 4.13 -30.32 -1.06
CA GLU A 276 4.98 -31.10 -1.98
C GLU A 276 4.15 -31.84 -3.04
N GLU A 277 3.08 -32.51 -2.61
CA GLU A 277 2.20 -33.26 -3.52
C GLU A 277 1.56 -32.33 -4.56
N GLU A 278 1.10 -31.16 -4.12
CA GLU A 278 0.50 -30.16 -4.98
C GLU A 278 1.51 -29.61 -6.01
N ILE A 279 2.74 -29.33 -5.57
CA ILE A 279 3.81 -28.87 -6.45
C ILE A 279 4.05 -29.88 -7.58
N PHE A 280 4.22 -31.16 -7.23
CA PHE A 280 4.52 -32.18 -8.23
C PHE A 280 3.34 -32.48 -9.14
N GLU A 281 2.10 -32.38 -8.66
CA GLU A 281 0.91 -32.49 -9.50
C GLU A 281 0.86 -31.34 -10.53
N ILE A 282 1.06 -30.09 -10.08
CA ILE A 282 1.07 -28.91 -10.95
C ILE A 282 2.12 -29.03 -12.04
N ILE A 283 3.32 -29.50 -11.70
CA ILE A 283 4.45 -29.65 -12.62
C ILE A 283 4.21 -30.81 -13.59
N ARG A 284 3.78 -31.97 -13.10
CA ARG A 284 3.57 -33.17 -13.93
C ARG A 284 2.53 -32.94 -15.04
N ASN A 285 1.53 -32.11 -14.76
CA ASN A 285 0.51 -31.72 -15.74
C ASN A 285 1.00 -30.76 -16.84
N ARG A 286 2.31 -30.48 -16.93
CA ARG A 286 2.91 -29.58 -17.93
C ARG A 286 3.64 -30.35 -19.01
N LYS A 287 3.88 -29.66 -20.14
CA LYS A 287 4.78 -30.14 -21.18
C LYS A 287 6.18 -30.32 -20.55
N GLU A 288 6.79 -31.50 -20.72
CA GLU A 288 8.05 -31.89 -20.07
C GLU A 288 7.97 -32.05 -18.53
N GLY A 289 6.76 -32.17 -17.97
CA GLY A 289 6.53 -32.25 -16.53
C GLY A 289 7.33 -33.35 -15.82
N ASP A 290 7.40 -34.55 -16.39
CA ASP A 290 8.19 -35.65 -15.82
C ASP A 290 9.68 -35.32 -15.73
N SER A 291 10.24 -34.65 -16.74
CA SER A 291 11.64 -34.20 -16.73
C SER A 291 11.91 -33.19 -15.62
N TYR A 292 10.96 -32.28 -15.36
CA TYR A 292 11.06 -31.33 -14.26
C TYR A 292 10.96 -32.01 -12.89
N VAL A 293 10.08 -32.99 -12.74
CA VAL A 293 9.97 -33.78 -11.50
C VAL A 293 11.29 -34.51 -11.23
N THR A 294 11.86 -35.17 -12.24
CA THR A 294 13.17 -35.83 -12.15
C THR A 294 14.26 -34.83 -11.79
N PHE A 295 14.33 -33.68 -12.46
CA PHE A 295 15.29 -32.62 -12.15
C PHE A 295 15.23 -32.18 -10.68
N ILE A 296 14.03 -31.89 -10.18
CA ILE A 296 13.83 -31.45 -8.79
C ILE A 296 14.22 -32.56 -7.81
N LYS A 297 13.85 -33.81 -8.06
CA LYS A 297 14.12 -34.90 -7.12
C LYS A 297 15.58 -35.36 -7.12
N GLU A 298 16.22 -35.39 -8.28
CA GLU A 298 17.54 -36.02 -8.45
C GLU A 298 18.70 -35.03 -8.49
N TYR A 299 18.47 -33.78 -8.90
CA TYR A 299 19.56 -32.84 -9.21
C TYR A 299 19.48 -31.48 -8.49
N TYR A 300 18.29 -31.02 -8.10
CA TYR A 300 18.11 -29.68 -7.51
C TYR A 300 17.60 -29.68 -6.07
N SER A 301 16.76 -30.64 -5.66
CA SER A 301 15.98 -30.70 -4.40
C SER A 301 14.76 -29.77 -4.33
N LEU A 302 13.80 -30.15 -3.48
CA LEU A 302 12.57 -29.38 -3.23
C LEU A 302 12.85 -28.05 -2.49
N GLU A 303 13.80 -28.04 -1.57
CA GLU A 303 14.15 -26.83 -0.81
C GLU A 303 14.75 -25.76 -1.72
N ASN A 304 15.69 -26.15 -2.59
CA ASN A 304 16.31 -25.22 -3.52
C ASN A 304 15.31 -24.67 -4.56
N ILE A 305 14.39 -25.50 -5.08
CA ILE A 305 13.38 -24.99 -6.03
C ILE A 305 12.40 -24.01 -5.36
N ARG A 306 12.05 -24.23 -4.09
CA ARG A 306 11.24 -23.27 -3.32
C ARG A 306 11.97 -21.95 -3.12
N SER A 307 13.26 -21.99 -2.76
CA SER A 307 14.08 -20.79 -2.61
C SER A 307 14.19 -20.03 -3.93
N PHE A 308 14.53 -20.73 -5.01
CA PHE A 308 14.56 -20.17 -6.38
C PHE A 308 13.24 -19.51 -6.77
N TRP A 309 12.11 -20.18 -6.53
CA TRP A 309 10.79 -19.62 -6.83
C TRP A 309 10.45 -18.40 -5.99
N LYS A 310 10.85 -18.37 -4.71
CA LYS A 310 10.67 -17.20 -3.84
C LYS A 310 11.49 -16.00 -4.37
N GLU A 311 12.74 -16.23 -4.77
CA GLU A 311 13.58 -15.19 -5.37
C GLU A 311 13.00 -14.68 -6.70
N HIS A 312 12.61 -15.59 -7.59
CA HIS A 312 11.99 -15.23 -8.86
C HIS A 312 10.64 -14.50 -8.67
N LEU A 313 9.82 -14.90 -7.69
CA LEU A 313 8.58 -14.21 -7.36
C LEU A 313 8.82 -12.78 -6.86
N ASN A 314 9.88 -12.57 -6.08
CA ASN A 314 10.26 -11.21 -5.67
C ASN A 314 10.74 -10.38 -6.87
N LEU A 315 11.47 -10.99 -7.79
CA LEU A 315 11.92 -10.35 -9.03
C LEU A 315 10.74 -9.96 -9.93
N SER A 316 9.76 -10.86 -10.12
CA SER A 316 8.57 -10.57 -10.93
C SER A 316 7.73 -9.44 -10.34
N LYS A 317 7.56 -9.40 -9.00
CA LYS A 317 6.93 -8.28 -8.29
C LYS A 317 7.64 -6.95 -8.55
N LYS A 318 8.98 -6.91 -8.42
CA LYS A 318 9.78 -5.71 -8.76
C LYS A 318 9.55 -5.28 -10.21
N ALA A 319 9.54 -6.24 -11.14
CA ALA A 319 9.32 -5.96 -12.57
C ALA A 319 7.92 -5.40 -12.86
N VAL A 320 6.88 -5.93 -12.20
CA VAL A 320 5.52 -5.39 -12.27
C VAL A 320 5.47 -3.95 -11.75
N ASP A 321 6.12 -3.67 -10.61
CA ASP A 321 6.17 -2.33 -10.03
C ASP A 321 6.88 -1.33 -10.95
N ILE A 322 7.97 -1.73 -11.61
CA ILE A 322 8.70 -0.90 -12.59
C ILE A 322 7.80 -0.57 -13.79
N LEU A 323 7.15 -1.56 -14.40
CA LEU A 323 6.25 -1.32 -15.53
C LEU A 323 5.00 -0.51 -15.12
N LYS A 324 4.53 -0.69 -13.89
CA LYS A 324 3.43 0.11 -13.36
C LYS A 324 3.82 1.59 -13.20
N LYS A 325 5.00 1.87 -12.63
CA LYS A 325 5.55 3.24 -12.56
C LYS A 325 5.71 3.84 -13.94
N TYR A 326 6.20 3.05 -14.89
CA TYR A 326 6.31 3.45 -16.28
C TYR A 326 4.97 3.85 -16.90
N PHE A 327 3.91 3.05 -16.71
CA PHE A 327 2.59 3.38 -17.24
C PHE A 327 2.03 4.64 -16.58
N ILE A 328 2.17 4.77 -15.25
CA ILE A 328 1.77 5.96 -14.50
C ILE A 328 2.46 7.21 -15.04
N TRP A 329 3.77 7.14 -15.27
CA TRP A 329 4.58 8.24 -15.79
C TRP A 329 4.24 8.57 -17.26
N THR A 330 4.19 7.55 -18.12
CA THR A 330 3.97 7.70 -19.57
C THR A 330 2.61 8.30 -19.92
N TYR A 331 1.58 7.93 -19.15
CA TYR A 331 0.21 8.32 -19.44
C TYR A 331 -0.38 9.33 -18.45
N GLY A 332 0.42 9.83 -17.49
CA GLY A 332 0.06 10.93 -16.59
C GLY A 332 -1.19 10.66 -15.74
N ILE A 333 -1.12 9.71 -14.80
CA ILE A 333 -2.27 9.36 -13.94
C ILE A 333 -2.83 10.55 -13.16
N GLU A 334 -1.96 11.47 -12.74
CA GLU A 334 -2.31 12.64 -11.92
C GLU A 334 -3.26 13.59 -12.65
N ASP A 335 -3.20 13.61 -13.98
CA ASP A 335 -4.05 14.42 -14.82
C ASP A 335 -5.31 13.70 -15.30
N LYS A 336 -5.43 12.40 -15.04
CA LYS A 336 -6.61 11.62 -15.43
C LYS A 336 -7.74 11.78 -14.44
N SER A 337 -8.94 11.94 -14.99
CA SER A 337 -10.17 11.91 -14.24
C SER A 337 -10.96 10.65 -14.56
N PHE A 338 -11.56 10.08 -13.53
CA PHE A 338 -12.38 8.88 -13.57
C PHE A 338 -13.86 9.22 -13.43
N ASP A 339 -14.71 8.33 -13.92
CA ASP A 339 -16.15 8.44 -13.67
C ASP A 339 -16.48 8.09 -12.21
N THR A 340 -17.38 8.86 -11.59
CA THR A 340 -17.71 8.68 -10.17
C THR A 340 -18.56 7.44 -9.91
N VAL A 341 -19.43 7.06 -10.85
CA VAL A 341 -20.26 5.85 -10.74
C VAL A 341 -19.37 4.62 -10.84
N PHE A 342 -18.43 4.62 -11.79
CA PHE A 342 -17.39 3.61 -11.89
C PHE A 342 -16.63 3.43 -10.57
N LEU A 343 -16.13 4.51 -9.98
CA LEU A 343 -15.39 4.42 -8.71
C LEU A 343 -16.27 3.91 -7.55
N GLN A 344 -17.52 4.36 -7.46
CA GLN A 344 -18.46 3.91 -6.42
C GLN A 344 -18.77 2.42 -6.51
N ASN A 345 -18.83 1.85 -7.73
CA ASN A 345 -18.97 0.42 -7.93
C ASN A 345 -17.82 -0.38 -7.28
N PHE A 346 -16.62 0.19 -7.21
CA PHE A 346 -15.46 -0.41 -6.53
C PHE A 346 -15.40 -0.11 -5.03
N ASN A 347 -16.47 0.40 -4.43
CA ASN A 347 -16.43 0.90 -3.05
C ASN A 347 -15.42 2.04 -2.91
N ILE A 348 -15.32 2.95 -3.89
CA ILE A 348 -14.51 4.17 -3.78
C ILE A 348 -15.45 5.37 -3.66
N TYR A 349 -15.42 6.06 -2.51
CA TYR A 349 -16.38 7.12 -2.19
C TYR A 349 -15.76 8.52 -2.23
N CYS A 350 -16.60 9.55 -2.30
CA CYS A 350 -16.14 10.94 -2.32
C CYS A 350 -15.43 11.28 -1.00
N CYS A 351 -14.27 11.89 -1.11
CA CYS A 351 -13.55 12.48 0.02
C CYS A 351 -14.46 13.47 0.75
N TYR A 352 -14.52 13.36 2.07
CA TYR A 352 -15.36 14.22 2.92
C TYR A 352 -15.20 15.72 2.62
N ASN A 353 -13.97 16.22 2.48
CA ASN A 353 -13.74 17.63 2.14
C ASN A 353 -14.25 18.02 0.76
N CYS A 354 -14.13 17.12 -0.23
CA CYS A 354 -14.69 17.36 -1.55
C CYS A 354 -16.22 17.38 -1.50
N GLN A 355 -16.81 16.45 -0.74
CA GLN A 355 -18.24 16.38 -0.52
C GLN A 355 -18.77 17.65 0.14
N GLN A 356 -18.12 18.13 1.21
CA GLN A 356 -18.46 19.39 1.88
C GLN A 356 -18.33 20.59 0.95
N ARG A 357 -17.25 20.68 0.16
CA ARG A 357 -17.10 21.74 -0.86
C ARG A 357 -18.17 21.68 -1.95
N SER A 358 -18.61 20.48 -2.35
CA SER A 358 -19.67 20.30 -3.35
C SER A 358 -21.07 20.62 -2.81
N PHE A 359 -21.27 20.43 -1.49
CA PHE A 359 -22.41 20.96 -0.77
C PHE A 359 -22.15 22.44 -0.49
N ASP A 360 -22.19 23.26 -1.55
CA ASP A 360 -22.04 24.70 -1.41
C ASP A 360 -23.25 25.25 -0.66
N PHE A 361 -23.10 25.42 0.65
CA PHE A 361 -24.14 25.92 1.55
C PHE A 361 -24.61 27.30 1.08
N ASP A 362 -23.74 28.08 0.43
CA ASP A 362 -24.09 29.40 -0.13
C ASP A 362 -24.99 29.28 -1.37
N LEU A 363 -24.84 28.21 -2.17
CA LEU A 363 -25.72 27.92 -3.30
C LEU A 363 -27.09 27.41 -2.81
N PHE A 364 -27.08 26.53 -1.78
CA PHE A 364 -28.31 26.07 -1.13
C PHE A 364 -29.06 27.23 -0.46
N ILE A 365 -28.38 28.13 0.26
CA ILE A 365 -28.98 29.32 0.87
C ILE A 365 -29.53 30.24 -0.23
N LYS A 366 -28.78 30.51 -1.30
CA LYS A 366 -29.28 31.32 -2.43
C LYS A 366 -30.51 30.71 -3.10
N GLU A 367 -30.56 29.39 -3.28
CA GLU A 367 -31.74 28.72 -3.84
C GLU A 367 -32.90 28.65 -2.85
N TYR A 368 -32.62 28.47 -1.56
CA TYR A 368 -33.62 28.48 -0.50
C TYR A 368 -34.23 29.87 -0.31
N GLU A 369 -33.42 30.93 -0.28
CA GLU A 369 -33.86 32.33 -0.21
C GLU A 369 -34.66 32.72 -1.47
N LYS A 370 -34.21 32.28 -2.65
CA LYS A 370 -34.91 32.47 -3.93
C LYS A 370 -36.25 31.73 -3.99
N ASN A 371 -36.32 30.52 -3.42
CA ASN A 371 -37.55 29.72 -3.41
C ASN A 371 -38.52 30.10 -2.27
N ASN A 372 -38.04 30.78 -1.23
CA ASN A 372 -38.88 31.22 -0.09
C ASN A 372 -39.10 32.75 -0.03
N ASN A 373 -38.71 33.52 -1.05
CA ASN A 373 -38.87 34.97 -1.13
C ASN A 373 -38.42 35.73 0.12
N ILE A 374 -37.36 35.27 0.79
CA ILE A 374 -36.79 35.99 1.92
C ILE A 374 -35.78 36.98 1.35
N THR A 375 -36.25 38.20 1.07
CA THR A 375 -35.38 39.35 0.82
C THR A 375 -35.30 40.16 2.11
N ASN A 376 -34.09 40.35 2.63
CA ASN A 376 -33.83 41.34 3.69
C ASN A 376 -34.01 42.76 3.16
#